data_AF-A0A6V8NY06-F1
#
_entry.id   AF-A0A6V8NY06-F1
#
_cell.length_a   1.000
_cell.length_b   1.000
_cell.length_c   1.000
_cell.angle_alpha   90.00
_cell.angle_beta   90.00
_cell.angle_gamma   90.00
#
_symmetry.space_group_name_H-M   'P 1'
#
loop_
_entity.id
_entity.type
_entity.pdbx_description
1 polymer ?
#
loop_
_entity_poly.entity_id
_entity_poly.type
_entity_poly.pdbx_seq_one_letter_code
_entity_poly.pdbx_strand_id
1 'polypeptide(L)'
;VVLIVPGNSVLSPANFQELVKPEVIRIAVGNPEIVPAGQYAREVLTNLGLWDKVQEKLVMAENVRQALAYVEKAEVDSGIVYYTDALISRSVVIAASAPPGSHRPIVYPIAVIRGSKEEELARRFISFIVSQKGQGILQKYGFLPGSS
;
A
#
# COMPACT_ATOMS: atom_id res chain seq x y z
N VAL A 1 -2.03 -5.02 0.50
CA VAL A 1 -0.79 -4.24 0.76
C VAL A 1 0.42 -5.16 0.70
N VAL A 2 1.63 -4.62 0.65
CA VAL A 2 2.89 -5.39 0.64
C VAL A 2 3.85 -4.88 1.70
N LEU A 3 4.70 -5.78 2.20
CA LEU A 3 5.84 -5.49 3.05
C LEU A 3 7.06 -5.21 2.16
N ILE A 4 7.67 -4.05 2.35
CA ILE A 4 8.87 -3.62 1.64
C ILE A 4 10.03 -3.42 2.60
N VAL A 5 11.24 -3.58 2.07
CA VAL A 5 12.52 -3.28 2.74
C VAL A 5 13.37 -2.40 1.82
N PRO A 6 14.37 -1.67 2.35
CA PRO A 6 15.34 -0.96 1.50
C PRO A 6 16.01 -1.93 0.51
N GLY A 7 16.33 -1.47 -0.70
CA GLY A 7 16.88 -2.33 -1.75
C GLY A 7 18.28 -2.90 -1.43
N ASN A 8 19.00 -2.24 -0.52
CA ASN A 8 20.28 -2.69 0.04
C ASN A 8 20.15 -3.33 1.44
N SER A 9 18.92 -3.65 1.86
CA SER A 9 18.67 -4.23 3.17
C SER A 9 19.31 -5.61 3.32
N VAL A 10 19.90 -5.85 4.48
CA VAL A 10 20.31 -7.20 4.91
C VAL A 10 19.13 -7.99 5.49
N LEU A 11 18.04 -7.29 5.86
CA LEU A 11 16.81 -7.90 6.34
C LEU A 11 15.95 -8.31 5.15
N SER A 12 15.54 -9.57 5.14
CA SER A 12 14.61 -10.14 4.15
C SER A 12 13.55 -10.98 4.86
N PRO A 13 12.59 -10.33 5.56
CA PRO A 13 11.54 -11.05 6.25
C PRO A 13 10.69 -11.82 5.24
N ALA A 14 10.62 -13.15 5.39
CA ALA A 14 9.89 -14.00 4.44
C ALA A 14 8.36 -13.79 4.49
N ASN A 15 7.85 -13.19 5.57
CA ASN A 15 6.45 -12.93 5.82
C ASN A 15 6.27 -11.86 6.92
N PHE A 16 5.02 -11.49 7.19
CA PHE A 16 4.68 -10.48 8.19
C PHE A 16 4.97 -10.94 9.64
N GLN A 17 4.94 -12.25 9.92
CA GLN A 17 5.22 -12.78 11.26
C GLN A 17 6.65 -12.46 11.71
N GLU A 18 7.58 -12.27 10.77
CA GLU A 18 8.96 -11.92 11.09
C GLU A 18 9.14 -10.48 11.60
N LEU A 19 8.12 -9.62 11.49
CA LEU A 19 8.17 -8.24 12.00
C LEU A 19 8.33 -8.16 13.52
N VAL A 20 7.99 -9.23 14.26
CA VAL A 20 8.18 -9.28 15.72
C VAL A 20 9.63 -9.54 16.11
N LYS A 21 10.45 -10.07 15.20
CA LYS A 21 11.84 -10.41 15.49
C LYS A 21 12.65 -9.16 15.88
N PRO A 22 13.62 -9.29 16.81
CA PRO A 22 14.34 -8.14 17.35
C PRO A 22 15.19 -7.38 16.33
N GLU A 23 15.58 -8.03 15.22
CA GLU A 23 16.34 -7.41 14.14
C GLU A 23 15.51 -6.38 13.34
N VAL A 24 14.17 -6.46 13.43
CA VAL A 24 13.27 -5.43 12.90
C VAL A 24 12.99 -4.43 14.01
N ILE A 25 13.49 -3.20 13.87
CA ILE A 25 13.45 -2.15 14.90
C ILE A 25 12.38 -1.11 14.56
N ARG A 26 12.26 -0.70 13.29
CA ARG A 26 11.32 0.31 12.82
C ARG A 26 10.56 -0.14 11.59
N ILE A 27 9.24 0.08 11.60
CA ILE A 27 8.33 -0.31 10.53
C ILE A 27 7.51 0.92 10.15
N ALA A 28 7.72 1.46 8.95
CA ALA A 28 6.91 2.56 8.45
C ALA A 28 5.52 2.10 8.02
N VAL A 29 4.49 2.75 8.53
CA VAL A 29 3.09 2.54 8.13
C VAL A 29 2.42 3.90 7.97
N GLY A 30 1.49 4.04 7.02
CA GLY A 30 0.59 5.20 7.04
C GLY A 30 -0.19 5.23 8.36
N ASN A 31 -0.46 6.40 8.93
CA ASN A 31 -1.24 6.54 10.15
C ASN A 31 -2.65 5.93 9.93
N PRO A 32 -3.03 4.83 10.60
CA PRO A 32 -4.30 4.14 10.35
C PRO A 32 -5.55 4.98 10.64
N GLU A 33 -5.43 6.03 11.45
CA GLU A 33 -6.56 6.90 11.78
C GLU A 33 -7.00 7.77 10.59
N ILE A 34 -6.11 8.02 9.62
CA ILE A 34 -6.36 8.96 8.51
C ILE A 34 -5.92 8.45 7.13
N VAL A 35 -4.99 7.49 7.07
CA VAL A 35 -4.42 6.96 5.82
C VAL A 35 -5.01 5.60 5.50
N PRO A 36 -5.70 5.40 4.35
CA PRO A 36 -6.23 4.10 3.97
C PRO A 36 -5.18 2.98 3.92
N ALA A 37 -3.97 3.25 3.42
CA ALA A 37 -2.87 2.27 3.45
C ALA A 37 -2.51 1.82 4.88
N GLY A 38 -2.58 2.76 5.83
CA GLY A 38 -2.42 2.49 7.25
C GLY A 38 -3.53 1.61 7.82
N GLN A 39 -4.78 1.87 7.42
CA GLN A 39 -5.93 1.04 7.82
C GLN A 39 -5.74 -0.40 7.34
N TYR A 40 -5.36 -0.61 6.08
CA TYR A 40 -5.08 -1.95 5.55
C TYR A 40 -3.88 -2.60 6.25
N ALA A 41 -2.81 -1.85 6.54
CA ALA A 41 -1.68 -2.36 7.29
C ALA A 41 -2.10 -2.82 8.70
N ARG A 42 -2.92 -2.02 9.40
CA ARG A 42 -3.50 -2.39 10.69
C ARG A 42 -4.38 -3.63 10.60
N GLU A 43 -5.26 -3.73 9.60
CA GLU A 43 -6.09 -4.92 9.36
C GLU A 43 -5.23 -6.18 9.20
N VAL A 44 -4.20 -6.12 8.35
CA VAL A 44 -3.25 -7.24 8.15
C VAL A 44 -2.60 -7.65 9.47
N LEU A 45 -1.99 -6.69 10.16
CA LEU A 45 -1.28 -6.96 11.40
C LEU A 45 -2.23 -7.46 12.50
N THR A 46 -3.47 -6.96 12.56
CA THR A 46 -4.48 -7.40 13.53
C THR A 46 -4.93 -8.82 13.25
N ASN A 47 -5.29 -9.13 12.00
CA ASN A 47 -5.74 -10.46 11.59
C ASN A 47 -4.66 -11.54 11.74
N LEU A 48 -3.38 -11.13 11.70
CA LEU A 48 -2.24 -12.00 11.96
C LEU A 48 -1.83 -12.08 13.45
N GLY A 49 -2.52 -11.36 14.35
CA GLY A 49 -2.18 -11.33 15.78
C GLY A 49 -0.82 -10.67 16.07
N LEU A 50 -0.45 -9.68 15.26
CA LEU A 50 0.84 -8.98 15.29
C LEU A 50 0.72 -7.53 15.73
N TRP A 51 -0.44 -6.88 15.54
CA TRP A 51 -0.61 -5.42 15.74
C TRP A 51 -0.04 -4.95 17.07
N ASP A 52 -0.50 -5.54 18.19
CA ASP A 52 -0.06 -5.17 19.54
C ASP A 52 1.44 -5.46 19.77
N LYS A 53 1.98 -6.49 19.11
CA LYS A 53 3.39 -6.92 19.26
C LYS A 53 4.37 -6.00 18.55
N VAL A 54 3.92 -5.25 17.56
CA VAL A 54 4.79 -4.39 16.74
C VAL A 54 4.54 -2.91 17.00
N GLN A 55 3.57 -2.52 17.85
CA GLN A 55 3.20 -1.11 18.06
C GLN A 55 4.40 -0.22 18.40
N GLU A 56 5.29 -0.67 19.28
CA GLU A 56 6.48 0.09 19.68
C GLU A 56 7.49 0.28 18.54
N LYS A 57 7.39 -0.52 17.47
CA LYS A 57 8.24 -0.44 16.27
C LYS A 57 7.62 0.44 15.18
N LEU A 58 6.35 0.83 15.30
CA LEU A 58 5.64 1.52 14.22
C LEU A 58 6.07 2.99 14.12
N VAL A 59 6.47 3.38 12.92
CA VAL A 59 6.70 4.78 12.54
C VAL A 59 5.52 5.22 11.69
N MET A 60 4.69 6.09 12.25
CA MET A 60 3.47 6.57 11.60
C MET A 60 3.79 7.67 10.59
N ALA A 61 3.43 7.45 9.33
CA ALA A 61 3.55 8.41 8.25
C ALA A 61 2.21 9.11 7.95
N GLU A 62 2.25 10.36 7.53
CA GLU A 62 1.09 11.18 7.13
C GLU A 62 0.39 10.68 5.87
N ASN A 63 1.10 9.92 5.02
CA ASN A 63 0.56 9.26 3.84
C ASN A 63 1.44 8.06 3.41
N VAL A 64 0.93 7.24 2.50
CA VAL A 64 1.64 6.03 2.05
C VAL A 64 2.96 6.32 1.32
N ARG A 65 3.07 7.46 0.62
CA ARG A 65 4.30 7.85 -0.08
C ARG A 65 5.39 8.29 0.89
N GLN A 66 5.02 8.89 2.02
CA GLN A 66 5.99 9.19 3.07
C GLN A 66 6.48 7.89 3.74
N ALA A 67 5.60 6.92 3.99
CA ALA A 67 6.02 5.60 4.48
C ALA A 67 6.99 4.93 3.50
N LEU A 68 6.71 4.96 2.19
CA LEU A 68 7.63 4.50 1.16
C LEU A 68 8.98 5.24 1.23
N ALA A 69 8.96 6.57 1.31
CA ALA A 69 10.17 7.38 1.33
C ALA A 69 11.08 7.08 2.54
N TYR A 70 10.51 6.76 3.71
CA TYR A 70 11.30 6.32 4.87
C TYR A 70 12.06 5.03 4.58
N VAL A 71 11.45 4.09 3.87
CA VAL A 71 12.09 2.83 3.46
C VAL A 71 13.12 3.08 2.37
N GLU A 72 12.82 3.93 1.38
CA GLU A 72 13.76 4.29 0.30
C GLU A 72 15.06 4.91 0.84
N LYS A 73 14.97 5.67 1.93
CA LYS A 73 16.10 6.33 2.59
C LYS A 73 16.76 5.47 3.66
N ALA A 74 16.28 4.24 3.89
CA ALA A 74 16.70 3.38 4.98
C ALA A 74 16.63 4.05 6.37
N GLU A 75 15.67 4.95 6.58
CA GLU A 75 15.38 5.56 7.89
C GLU A 75 14.63 4.58 8.83
N VAL A 76 14.02 3.56 8.22
CA VAL A 76 13.36 2.43 8.86
C VAL A 76 13.79 1.12 8.19
N ASP A 77 13.61 0.00 8.90
CA ASP A 77 14.01 -1.34 8.43
C ASP A 77 13.05 -1.90 7.38
N SER A 78 11.78 -1.56 7.50
CA SER A 78 10.73 -2.03 6.61
C SER A 78 9.54 -1.08 6.58
N GLY A 79 8.60 -1.29 5.66
CA GLY A 79 7.34 -0.57 5.64
C GLY A 79 6.21 -1.35 4.96
N ILE A 80 4.98 -0.96 5.24
CA ILE A 80 3.78 -1.56 4.64
C ILE A 80 3.11 -0.53 3.73
N VAL A 81 3.12 -0.80 2.42
CA VAL A 81 2.65 0.13 1.36
C VAL A 81 1.73 -0.57 0.36
N TYR A 82 1.18 0.18 -0.61
CA TYR A 82 0.51 -0.45 -1.75
C TYR A 82 1.51 -1.09 -2.70
N TYR A 83 1.09 -2.17 -3.36
CA TYR A 83 1.89 -2.84 -4.38
C TYR A 83 2.31 -1.89 -5.50
N THR A 84 1.39 -1.03 -5.95
CA THR A 84 1.62 -0.01 -6.98
C THR A 84 2.70 1.01 -6.57
N ASP A 85 2.74 1.40 -5.29
CA ASP A 85 3.75 2.33 -4.78
C ASP A 85 5.13 1.66 -4.77
N ALA A 86 5.20 0.40 -4.32
CA ALA A 86 6.43 -0.38 -4.33
C ALA A 86 6.98 -0.59 -5.76
N LEU A 87 6.11 -0.81 -6.76
CA LEU A 87 6.51 -0.97 -8.15
C LEU A 87 7.11 0.28 -8.81
N ILE A 88 6.77 1.48 -8.32
CA ILE A 88 7.28 2.74 -8.87
C ILE A 88 8.71 3.02 -8.36
N SER A 89 9.04 2.50 -7.17
CA SER A 89 10.36 2.71 -6.57
C SER A 89 11.39 1.73 -7.14
N ARG A 90 12.63 2.22 -7.28
CA ARG A 90 13.82 1.41 -7.61
C ARG A 90 14.70 1.15 -6.38
N SER A 91 14.35 1.74 -5.24
CA SER A 91 15.16 1.78 -4.03
C SER A 91 14.64 0.86 -2.94
N VAL A 92 13.55 0.13 -3.19
CA VAL A 92 12.96 -0.83 -2.26
C VAL A 92 12.73 -2.17 -2.94
N VAL A 93 12.63 -3.21 -2.14
CA VAL A 93 12.27 -4.56 -2.59
C VAL A 93 11.02 -5.00 -1.83
N ILE A 94 10.12 -5.70 -2.53
CA ILE A 94 8.96 -6.35 -1.91
C ILE A 94 9.46 -7.63 -1.24
N ALA A 95 9.44 -7.66 0.09
CA ALA A 95 9.85 -8.83 0.87
C ALA A 95 8.70 -9.84 1.00
N ALA A 96 7.46 -9.37 1.18
CA ALA A 96 6.29 -10.23 1.26
C ALA A 96 5.01 -9.52 0.82
N SER A 97 4.06 -10.28 0.29
CA SER A 97 2.69 -9.81 0.04
C SER A 97 1.78 -10.14 1.21
N ALA A 98 0.82 -9.26 1.52
CA ALA A 98 -0.18 -9.55 2.54
C ALA A 98 -0.97 -10.82 2.17
N PRO A 99 -1.19 -11.77 3.10
CA PRO A 99 -1.96 -12.98 2.82
C PRO A 99 -3.38 -12.67 2.33
N PRO A 100 -3.97 -13.46 1.41
CA PRO A 100 -5.36 -13.31 1.03
C PRO A 100 -6.30 -13.34 2.25
N GLY A 101 -7.28 -12.45 2.28
CA GLY A 101 -8.23 -12.34 3.40
C GLY A 101 -7.70 -11.64 4.65
N SER A 102 -6.42 -11.26 4.69
CA SER A 102 -5.85 -10.52 5.84
C SER A 102 -6.28 -9.04 5.92
N HIS A 103 -6.91 -8.51 4.89
CA HIS A 103 -7.51 -7.18 4.87
C HIS A 103 -8.68 -7.15 3.90
N ARG A 104 -9.57 -6.15 4.01
CA ARG A 104 -10.66 -5.96 3.05
C ARG A 104 -10.11 -5.58 1.65
N PRO A 105 -10.84 -5.84 0.55
CA PRO A 105 -10.38 -5.49 -0.79
C PRO A 105 -10.03 -3.99 -0.92
N ILE A 106 -8.91 -3.70 -1.58
CA ILE A 106 -8.48 -2.33 -1.86
C ILE A 106 -9.14 -1.89 -3.16
N VAL A 107 -10.13 -1.00 -3.06
CA VAL A 107 -10.91 -0.50 -4.21
C VAL A 107 -10.71 1.01 -4.38
N TYR A 108 -10.61 1.44 -5.63
CA TYR A 108 -10.46 2.86 -6.02
C TYR A 108 -11.72 3.32 -6.77
N PRO A 109 -12.76 3.79 -6.06
CA PRO A 109 -13.99 4.23 -6.71
C PRO A 109 -13.74 5.50 -7.54
N ILE A 110 -14.43 5.61 -8.67
CA ILE A 110 -14.45 6.80 -9.51
C ILE A 110 -15.90 7.21 -9.77
N ALA A 111 -16.21 8.49 -9.61
CA ALA A 111 -17.56 9.01 -9.77
C ALA A 111 -17.55 10.45 -10.32
N VAL A 112 -18.64 10.85 -10.98
CA VAL A 112 -18.86 12.23 -11.38
C VAL A 112 -19.38 13.03 -10.18
N ILE A 113 -18.80 14.20 -9.94
CA ILE A 113 -19.26 15.10 -8.88
C ILE A 113 -20.61 15.70 -9.27
N ARG A 114 -21.59 15.62 -8.37
CA ARG A 114 -22.93 16.20 -8.56
C ARG A 114 -22.82 17.71 -8.78
N GLY A 115 -23.45 18.23 -9.83
CA GLY A 115 -23.44 19.66 -10.17
C GLY A 115 -22.19 20.12 -10.91
N SER A 116 -21.36 19.20 -11.43
CA SER A 116 -20.28 19.54 -12.34
C SER A 116 -20.82 20.27 -13.57
N LYS A 117 -20.18 21.40 -13.94
CA LYS A 117 -20.47 22.09 -15.21
C LYS A 117 -19.99 21.31 -16.44
N GLU A 118 -19.12 20.33 -16.22
CA GLU A 118 -18.47 19.51 -17.25
C GLU A 118 -18.90 18.03 -17.12
N GLU A 119 -20.18 17.78 -16.84
CA GLU A 119 -20.69 16.43 -16.56
C GLU A 119 -20.42 15.46 -17.73
N GLU A 120 -20.63 15.90 -18.97
CA GLU A 120 -20.40 15.06 -20.15
C GLU A 120 -18.92 14.67 -20.30
N LEU A 121 -18.01 15.64 -20.16
CA LEU A 121 -16.57 15.37 -20.21
C LEU A 121 -16.12 14.44 -19.08
N ALA A 122 -16.65 14.62 -17.86
CA ALA A 122 -16.37 13.72 -16.75
C ALA A 122 -16.84 12.30 -17.03
N ARG A 123 -18.05 12.11 -17.60
CA ARG A 123 -18.57 10.79 -18.00
C ARG A 123 -17.72 10.15 -19.10
N ARG A 124 -17.26 10.93 -20.08
CA ARG A 124 -16.35 10.46 -21.13
C ARG A 124 -14.99 10.03 -20.56
N PHE A 125 -14.47 10.77 -19.59
CA PHE A 125 -13.22 10.41 -18.92
C PHE A 125 -13.35 9.11 -18.13
N ILE A 126 -14.43 8.93 -17.36
CA ILE A 126 -14.73 7.67 -16.67
C ILE A 126 -14.85 6.52 -17.68
N SER A 127 -15.59 6.74 -18.78
CA SER A 127 -15.75 5.75 -19.86
C SER A 127 -14.40 5.33 -20.47
N PHE A 128 -13.47 6.28 -20.63
CA PHE A 128 -12.11 5.99 -21.06
C PHE A 128 -11.34 5.15 -20.04
N ILE A 129 -11.41 5.48 -18.75
CA ILE A 129 -10.74 4.74 -17.68
C ILE A 129 -11.22 3.28 -17.62
N VAL A 130 -12.53 3.03 -17.76
CA VAL A 130 -13.10 1.67 -17.71
C VAL A 130 -12.99 0.92 -19.04
N SER A 131 -12.62 1.59 -20.13
CA SER A 131 -12.38 0.94 -21.43
C SER A 131 -11.19 -0.01 -21.38
N GLN A 132 -11.10 -0.94 -22.33
CA GLN A 132 -9.95 -1.86 -22.46
C GLN A 132 -8.60 -1.13 -22.49
N LYS A 133 -8.54 0.05 -23.16
CA LYS A 133 -7.33 0.87 -23.22
C LYS A 133 -6.98 1.46 -21.86
N GLY A 134 -7.96 2.03 -21.15
CA GLY A 134 -7.75 2.59 -19.81
C GLY A 134 -7.33 1.52 -18.80
N GLN A 135 -8.02 0.38 -18.80
CA GLN A 135 -7.67 -0.78 -17.96
C GLN A 135 -6.27 -1.33 -18.28
N GLY A 136 -5.87 -1.39 -19.55
CA GLY A 136 -4.52 -1.79 -19.93
C GLY A 136 -3.43 -0.85 -19.40
N ILE A 137 -3.69 0.46 -19.36
CA ILE A 137 -2.79 1.44 -18.73
C ILE A 137 -2.71 1.18 -17.22
N LEU A 138 -3.85 1.04 -16.54
CA LEU A 138 -3.89 0.78 -15.10
C LEU A 138 -3.15 -0.50 -14.71
N GLN A 139 -3.35 -1.58 -15.47
CA GLN A 139 -2.65 -2.87 -15.27
C GLN A 139 -1.13 -2.73 -15.39
N LYS A 140 -0.65 -1.92 -16.35
CA LYS A 140 0.80 -1.64 -16.49
C LYS A 140 1.41 -1.01 -15.24
N TYR A 141 0.61 -0.28 -14.46
CA TYR A 141 1.04 0.33 -13.18
C TYR A 141 0.71 -0.54 -11.96
N GLY A 142 0.25 -1.78 -12.15
CA GLY A 142 0.00 -2.73 -11.06
C GLY A 142 -1.39 -2.67 -10.44
N PHE A 143 -2.34 -1.95 -11.05
CA PHE A 143 -3.74 -1.98 -10.63
C PHE A 143 -4.45 -3.20 -11.19
N LEU A 144 -5.23 -3.87 -10.35
CA LEU A 144 -6.12 -4.94 -10.80
C LEU A 144 -7.38 -4.35 -11.45
N PRO A 145 -8.02 -5.07 -12.39
CA PRO A 145 -9.32 -4.67 -12.93
C PRO A 145 -10.33 -4.46 -11.81
N GLY A 146 -11.20 -3.46 -11.94
CA GLY A 146 -12.35 -3.32 -11.05
C GLY A 146 -13.25 -4.54 -11.17
N SER A 147 -13.63 -5.15 -10.05
CA SER A 147 -14.69 -6.16 -10.04
C SER A 147 -16.00 -5.51 -10.48
N SER A 148 -16.64 -6.11 -11.49
CA SER A 148 -17.98 -5.75 -11.95
C SER A 148 -19.03 -6.09 -10.90
#